data_AF-A0A916FFG6-F1
#
_entry.id   AF-A0A916FFG6-F1
#
_cell.length_a   1.000
_cell.length_b   1.000
_cell.length_c   1.000
_cell.angle_alpha   90.00
_cell.angle_beta   90.00
_cell.angle_gamma   90.00
#
_symmetry.space_group_name_H-M   'P 1'
#
loop_
_entity.id
_entity.type
_entity.pdbx_description
1 polymer ?
#
loop_
_entity_poly.entity_id
_entity_poly.type
_entity_poly.pdbx_seq_one_letter_code
_entity_poly.pdbx_strand_id
1 'polypeptide(L)'
;MFRRVMLFSFVLSLAGGLLTGCGGTASASTSPEHELQMAPMSLMPEEVQSAPLVTQQAYQFAVANPAVVQSIPCYCGCGAMGHASNYACYVESVDAAGQVKFDGHALGCSICVDITQDAMRLSKQGKSPQDIKAYVDKTYSRFGPTNMP
;
A
#
# COMPACT_ATOMS: atom_id res chain seq x y z
N MET A 1 8.10 -73.01 -36.35
CA MET A 1 7.80 -72.63 -34.95
C MET A 1 6.29 -72.71 -34.76
N PHE A 2 5.85 -73.44 -33.75
CA PHE A 2 4.47 -73.87 -33.51
C PHE A 2 3.50 -72.72 -33.22
N ARG A 3 2.27 -72.81 -33.72
CA ARG A 3 1.11 -72.23 -33.04
C ARG A 3 -0.12 -73.12 -33.27
N ARG A 4 -0.41 -73.97 -32.27
CA ARG A 4 -1.68 -74.69 -32.14
C ARG A 4 -2.56 -73.94 -31.13
N VAL A 5 -3.78 -73.63 -31.58
CA VAL A 5 -5.10 -73.84 -30.93
C VAL A 5 -5.25 -73.52 -29.44
N MET A 6 -6.26 -72.67 -29.13
CA MET A 6 -7.32 -72.82 -28.09
C MET A 6 -7.87 -71.41 -27.77
N LEU A 7 -9.17 -71.13 -27.94
CA LEU A 7 -10.24 -71.32 -26.94
C LEU A 7 -9.81 -70.83 -25.54
N PHE A 8 -10.53 -69.87 -24.96
CA PHE A 8 -11.06 -69.88 -23.59
C PHE A 8 -11.44 -68.46 -23.13
N SER A 9 -12.72 -68.33 -22.76
CA SER A 9 -13.25 -67.29 -21.89
C SER A 9 -12.50 -67.27 -20.55
N PHE A 10 -12.12 -66.10 -20.05
CA PHE A 10 -11.89 -65.83 -18.61
C PHE A 10 -11.86 -64.31 -18.40
N VAL A 11 -12.92 -63.70 -17.86
CA VAL A 11 -13.06 -63.29 -16.45
C VAL A 11 -11.96 -62.33 -16.01
N LEU A 12 -12.31 -61.06 -15.79
CA LEU A 12 -11.93 -60.36 -14.55
C LEU A 12 -12.85 -59.16 -14.26
N SER A 13 -13.61 -59.33 -13.19
CA SER A 13 -14.24 -58.30 -12.37
C SER A 13 -13.27 -57.17 -12.01
N LEU A 14 -13.77 -55.96 -11.77
CA LEU A 14 -13.70 -55.33 -10.44
C LEU A 14 -14.55 -54.06 -10.40
N ALA A 15 -15.47 -54.04 -9.44
CA ALA A 15 -16.13 -52.86 -8.95
C ALA A 15 -15.13 -51.94 -8.22
N GLY A 16 -15.45 -50.64 -8.16
CA GLY A 16 -14.95 -49.77 -7.09
C GLY A 16 -14.62 -48.36 -7.54
N GLY A 17 -15.25 -47.37 -6.90
CA GLY A 17 -14.75 -46.00 -6.89
C GLY A 17 -15.82 -44.93 -6.95
N LEU A 18 -16.64 -44.81 -5.89
CA LEU A 18 -17.30 -43.55 -5.58
C LEU A 18 -16.20 -42.51 -5.32
N LEU A 19 -15.94 -41.63 -6.30
CA LEU A 19 -15.05 -40.49 -6.11
C LEU A 19 -15.82 -39.35 -5.48
N THR A 20 -15.62 -39.20 -4.17
CA THR A 20 -15.92 -38.03 -3.36
C THR A 20 -15.33 -36.78 -4.00
N GLY A 21 -16.19 -35.85 -4.43
CA GLY A 21 -15.79 -34.54 -4.93
C GLY A 21 -15.47 -33.59 -3.79
N CYS A 22 -14.18 -33.48 -3.44
CA CYS A 22 -13.67 -32.31 -2.74
C CYS A 22 -13.30 -31.25 -3.80
N GLY A 23 -14.17 -30.27 -3.98
CA GLY A 23 -13.86 -29.05 -4.72
C GLY A 23 -12.84 -28.23 -3.93
N GLY A 24 -11.55 -28.54 -4.12
CA GLY A 24 -10.48 -27.61 -3.79
C GLY A 24 -10.55 -26.44 -4.76
N THR A 25 -11.20 -25.36 -4.36
CA THR A 25 -10.95 -24.06 -4.99
C THR A 25 -9.49 -23.76 -4.75
N ALA A 26 -8.71 -23.84 -5.83
CA ALA A 26 -7.37 -23.31 -5.90
C ALA A 26 -7.41 -21.87 -5.36
N SER A 27 -6.92 -21.69 -4.14
CA SER A 27 -6.42 -20.38 -3.73
C SER A 27 -5.35 -20.05 -4.75
N ALA A 28 -5.66 -19.11 -5.63
CA ALA A 28 -4.67 -18.45 -6.44
C ALA A 28 -3.72 -17.77 -5.45
N SER A 29 -2.63 -18.47 -5.15
CA SER A 29 -1.47 -17.92 -4.46
C SER A 29 -0.79 -16.95 -5.42
N THR A 30 -1.38 -15.78 -5.60
CA THR A 30 -0.61 -14.60 -5.97
C THR A 30 0.41 -14.44 -4.85
N SER A 31 1.70 -14.51 -5.17
CA SER A 31 2.75 -14.09 -4.24
C SER A 31 2.31 -12.76 -3.58
N PRO A 32 2.54 -12.55 -2.27
CA PRO A 32 2.15 -11.31 -1.62
C PRO A 32 3.04 -10.19 -2.18
N GLU A 33 2.62 -9.59 -3.29
CA GLU A 33 3.05 -8.25 -3.63
C GLU A 33 2.59 -7.38 -2.46
N HIS A 34 3.51 -6.60 -1.92
CA HIS A 34 3.28 -5.77 -0.73
C HIS A 34 2.27 -4.68 -1.09
N GLU A 35 0.97 -5.02 -1.03
CA GLU A 35 -0.11 -4.10 -1.35
C GLU A 35 -0.07 -2.95 -0.34
N LEU A 36 0.10 -1.72 -0.83
CA LEU A 36 0.11 -0.55 0.04
C LEU A 36 -1.28 -0.29 0.60
N GLN A 37 -1.35 -0.12 1.91
CA GLN A 37 -2.57 0.30 2.59
C GLN A 37 -2.92 1.73 2.21
N MET A 38 -4.19 1.97 1.89
CA MET A 38 -4.74 3.28 1.55
C MET A 38 -6.04 3.49 2.33
N ALA A 39 -6.22 4.67 2.93
CA ALA A 39 -7.47 4.98 3.61
C ALA A 39 -8.60 5.16 2.58
N PRO A 40 -9.86 4.82 2.90
CA PRO A 40 -10.97 4.99 1.96
C PRO A 40 -11.23 6.49 1.70
N MET A 41 -11.43 6.85 0.43
CA MET A 41 -11.70 8.24 0.03
C MET A 41 -12.98 8.80 0.65
N SER A 42 -13.95 7.94 0.96
CA SER A 42 -15.21 8.34 1.62
C SER A 42 -15.03 8.87 3.05
N LEU A 43 -13.87 8.67 3.69
CA LEU A 43 -13.55 9.25 4.99
C LEU A 43 -12.83 10.60 4.88
N MET A 44 -12.51 11.06 3.67
CA MET A 44 -11.81 12.31 3.44
C MET A 44 -12.78 13.49 3.39
N PRO A 45 -12.34 14.73 3.73
CA PRO A 45 -13.14 15.94 3.52
C PRO A 45 -13.47 16.16 2.03
N GLU A 46 -14.55 16.89 1.74
CA GLU A 46 -15.05 17.14 0.38
C GLU A 46 -13.99 17.82 -0.50
N GLU A 47 -13.18 18.70 0.08
CA GLU A 47 -12.08 19.39 -0.61
C GLU A 47 -11.01 18.41 -1.08
N VAL A 48 -10.70 17.38 -0.27
CA VAL A 48 -9.75 16.32 -0.63
C VAL A 48 -10.37 15.43 -1.70
N GLN A 49 -11.65 15.06 -1.57
CA GLN A 49 -12.36 14.23 -2.56
C GLN A 49 -12.40 14.90 -3.95
N SER A 50 -12.41 16.24 -3.99
CA SER A 50 -12.43 17.03 -5.21
C SER A 50 -11.03 17.42 -5.73
N ALA A 51 -9.97 17.07 -5.00
CA ALA A 51 -8.59 17.42 -5.36
C ALA A 51 -8.07 16.56 -6.54
N PRO A 52 -6.94 16.92 -7.17
CA PRO A 52 -6.29 16.05 -8.14
C PRO A 52 -5.99 14.66 -7.57
N LEU A 53 -6.02 13.62 -8.42
CA LEU A 53 -5.84 12.23 -7.98
C LEU A 53 -4.55 11.99 -7.19
N VAL A 54 -3.46 12.68 -7.53
CA VAL A 54 -2.18 12.57 -6.82
C VAL A 54 -2.26 13.12 -5.39
N THR A 55 -3.04 14.19 -5.19
CA THR A 55 -3.28 14.78 -3.87
C THR A 55 -4.19 13.87 -3.05
N GLN A 56 -5.28 13.39 -3.66
CA GLN A 56 -6.17 12.38 -3.07
C GLN A 56 -5.40 11.18 -2.53
N GLN A 57 -4.55 10.58 -3.37
CA GLN A 57 -3.73 9.44 -3.00
C GLN A 57 -2.75 9.75 -1.86
N ALA A 58 -2.16 10.95 -1.86
CA ALA A 58 -1.26 11.36 -0.78
C ALA A 58 -1.99 11.45 0.57
N TYR A 59 -3.20 12.02 0.60
CA TYR A 59 -4.05 12.01 1.82
C TYR A 59 -4.40 10.59 2.26
N GLN A 60 -4.83 9.73 1.34
CA GLN A 60 -5.16 8.33 1.64
C GLN A 60 -3.96 7.56 2.21
N PHE A 61 -2.78 7.75 1.63
CA PHE A 61 -1.58 7.08 2.08
C PHE A 61 -1.10 7.60 3.43
N ALA A 62 -1.13 8.92 3.65
CA ALA A 62 -0.72 9.54 4.91
C ALA A 62 -1.56 9.02 6.08
N VAL A 63 -2.89 8.95 5.91
CA VAL A 63 -3.80 8.44 6.94
C VAL A 63 -3.59 6.95 7.19
N ALA A 64 -3.39 6.13 6.16
CA ALA A 64 -3.21 4.69 6.33
C ALA A 64 -1.81 4.30 6.84
N ASN A 65 -0.80 5.14 6.65
CA ASN A 65 0.60 4.81 6.93
C ASN A 65 1.28 5.89 7.79
N PRO A 66 0.72 6.27 8.96
CA PRO A 66 1.23 7.37 9.76
C PRO A 66 2.69 7.17 10.18
N ALA A 67 3.07 5.93 10.54
CA ALA A 67 4.45 5.61 10.92
C ALA A 67 5.47 5.88 9.81
N VAL A 68 5.10 5.66 8.54
CA VAL A 68 5.95 5.99 7.40
C VAL A 68 6.01 7.50 7.26
N VAL A 69 4.86 8.16 7.07
CA VAL A 69 4.84 9.58 6.67
C VAL A 69 5.33 10.52 7.79
N GLN A 70 5.17 10.15 9.06
CA GLN A 70 5.74 10.89 10.20
C GLN A 70 7.27 10.82 10.25
N SER A 71 7.89 9.79 9.67
CA SER A 71 9.35 9.66 9.61
C SER A 71 9.99 10.47 8.47
N ILE A 72 9.17 11.04 7.59
CA ILE A 72 9.60 11.76 6.39
C ILE A 72 9.50 13.26 6.61
N PRO A 73 10.57 14.04 6.36
CA PRO A 73 10.51 15.50 6.44
C PRO A 73 9.84 16.10 5.22
N CYS A 74 9.39 17.33 5.37
CA CYS A 74 9.08 18.22 4.26
C CYS A 74 10.11 19.34 4.18
N TYR A 75 10.35 19.81 2.95
CA TYR A 75 11.34 20.83 2.62
C TYR A 75 10.72 22.07 1.95
N CYS A 76 9.41 22.27 2.10
CA CYS A 76 8.69 23.40 1.50
C CYS A 76 8.77 24.71 2.32
N GLY A 77 9.45 24.70 3.47
CA GLY A 77 9.61 25.87 4.34
C GLY A 77 8.48 26.10 5.35
N CYS A 78 7.56 25.14 5.51
CA CYS A 78 6.38 25.29 6.36
C CYS A 78 6.62 25.00 7.87
N GLY A 79 7.86 24.71 8.28
CA GLY A 79 8.18 24.32 9.67
C GLY A 79 7.74 25.33 10.74
N ALA A 80 7.73 26.64 10.40
CA ALA A 80 7.25 27.68 11.31
C ALA A 80 5.74 27.61 11.64
N MET A 81 4.96 26.85 10.89
CA MET A 81 3.54 26.58 11.19
C MET A 81 3.35 25.52 12.29
N GLY A 82 4.44 24.89 12.74
CA GLY A 82 4.39 23.78 13.69
C GLY A 82 4.28 22.39 13.05
N HIS A 83 4.37 22.29 11.72
CA HIS A 83 4.43 21.01 11.01
C HIS A 83 5.77 20.32 11.28
N ALA A 84 5.76 19.22 12.03
CA ALA A 84 6.97 18.51 12.49
C ALA A 84 7.38 17.32 11.61
N SER A 85 6.69 17.09 10.50
CA SER A 85 6.98 16.05 9.49
C SER A 85 6.12 16.31 8.25
N ASN A 86 6.28 15.50 7.21
CA ASN A 86 5.39 15.51 6.05
C ASN A 86 3.96 15.07 6.41
N TYR A 87 3.77 14.27 7.47
CA TYR A 87 2.43 13.82 7.93
C TYR A 87 1.56 15.00 8.40
N ALA A 88 2.18 15.99 9.05
CA ALA A 88 1.48 17.17 9.55
C ALA A 88 0.84 18.01 8.43
N CYS A 89 1.29 17.84 7.18
CA CYS A 89 0.69 18.50 6.01
C CYS A 89 -0.68 17.93 5.62
N TYR A 90 -1.05 16.76 6.15
CA TYR A 90 -2.29 16.04 5.84
C TYR A 90 -3.20 15.90 7.06
N VAL A 91 -2.62 15.76 8.25
CA VAL A 91 -3.33 15.47 9.49
C VAL A 91 -2.90 16.46 10.57
N GLU A 92 -3.88 17.21 11.07
CA GLU A 92 -3.69 18.15 12.18
C GLU A 92 -3.62 17.39 13.50
N SER A 93 -4.54 16.45 13.73
CA SER A 93 -4.59 15.63 14.93
C SER A 93 -5.38 14.34 14.74
N VAL A 94 -5.20 13.41 15.67
CA VAL A 94 -6.02 12.21 15.80
C VAL A 94 -6.51 12.16 17.24
N ASP A 95 -7.81 12.04 17.45
CA ASP A 95 -8.38 11.99 18.80
C ASP A 95 -8.25 10.59 19.44
N ALA A 96 -8.69 10.47 20.70
CA ALA A 96 -8.63 9.20 21.44
C ALA A 96 -9.51 8.08 20.84
N ALA A 97 -10.48 8.42 19.99
CA ALA A 97 -11.33 7.46 19.28
C ALA A 97 -10.74 7.07 17.90
N GLY A 98 -9.62 7.67 17.51
CA GLY A 98 -9.01 7.46 16.19
C GLY A 98 -9.61 8.33 15.09
N GLN A 99 -10.46 9.30 15.42
CA GLN A 99 -10.98 10.24 14.44
C GLN A 99 -9.88 11.19 14.01
N VAL A 100 -9.64 11.23 12.71
CA VAL A 100 -8.65 12.12 12.09
C VAL A 100 -9.26 13.50 11.91
N LYS A 101 -8.56 14.54 12.38
CA LYS A 101 -8.75 15.92 11.96
C LYS A 101 -7.73 16.24 10.87
N PHE A 102 -8.23 16.55 9.69
CA PHE A 102 -7.40 16.79 8.51
C PHE A 102 -6.80 18.19 8.50
N ASP A 103 -5.55 18.29 8.05
CA ASP A 103 -4.90 19.55 7.69
C ASP A 103 -5.02 19.75 6.17
N GLY A 104 -5.47 20.93 5.74
CA GLY A 104 -5.67 21.26 4.32
C GLY A 104 -4.39 21.69 3.58
N HIS A 105 -3.24 21.77 4.24
CA HIS A 105 -2.04 22.37 3.67
C HIS A 105 -1.55 21.65 2.41
N ALA A 106 -1.64 20.31 2.37
CA ALA A 106 -1.24 19.52 1.20
C ALA A 106 -2.14 19.75 -0.02
N LEU A 107 -3.35 20.34 0.13
CA LEU A 107 -4.16 20.79 -1.02
C LEU A 107 -3.47 21.90 -1.82
N GLY A 108 -2.62 22.71 -1.16
CA GLY A 108 -1.95 23.86 -1.76
C GLY A 108 -0.43 23.70 -1.94
N CYS A 109 0.17 22.60 -1.48
CA CYS A 109 1.63 22.42 -1.51
C CYS A 109 2.04 21.17 -2.31
N SER A 110 2.51 21.38 -3.54
CA SER A 110 2.93 20.26 -4.41
C SER A 110 4.13 19.49 -3.86
N ILE A 111 5.07 20.15 -3.16
CA ILE A 111 6.25 19.49 -2.59
C ILE A 111 5.84 18.43 -1.55
N CYS A 112 4.89 18.73 -0.66
CA CYS A 112 4.41 17.74 0.31
C CYS A 112 3.81 16.52 -0.37
N VAL A 113 3.04 16.76 -1.44
CA VAL A 113 2.40 15.71 -2.25
C VAL A 113 3.45 14.87 -2.98
N ASP A 114 4.41 15.49 -3.64
CA ASP A 114 5.49 14.80 -4.38
C ASP A 114 6.36 13.94 -3.44
N ILE A 115 6.71 14.46 -2.26
CA ILE A 115 7.41 13.70 -1.22
C ILE A 115 6.61 12.47 -0.80
N THR A 116 5.29 12.61 -0.59
CA THR A 116 4.42 11.47 -0.23
C THR A 116 4.30 10.46 -1.38
N GLN A 117 4.24 10.92 -2.63
CA GLN A 117 4.21 10.04 -3.80
C GLN A 117 5.51 9.23 -3.93
N ASP A 118 6.66 9.85 -3.63
CA ASP A 118 7.93 9.12 -3.57
C ASP A 118 7.98 8.14 -2.39
N ALA A 119 7.44 8.52 -1.22
CA ALA A 119 7.32 7.62 -0.09
C ALA A 119 6.45 6.40 -0.44
N MET A 120 5.28 6.61 -1.06
CA MET A 120 4.44 5.53 -1.59
C MET A 120 5.21 4.63 -2.55
N ARG A 121 5.87 5.21 -3.56
CA ARG A 121 6.64 4.46 -4.55
C ARG A 121 7.72 3.61 -3.89
N LEU A 122 8.44 4.13 -2.91
CA LEU A 122 9.53 3.42 -2.24
C LEU A 122 9.01 2.39 -1.22
N SER A 123 7.88 2.65 -0.55
CA SER A 123 7.20 1.67 0.30
C SER A 123 6.73 0.46 -0.52
N LYS A 124 6.19 0.66 -1.74
CA LYS A 124 5.87 -0.44 -2.68
C LYS A 124 7.09 -1.30 -3.02
N GLN A 125 8.28 -0.70 -3.01
CA GLN A 125 9.54 -1.39 -3.27
C GLN A 125 10.12 -2.06 -2.01
N GLY A 126 9.40 -2.04 -0.88
CA GLY A 126 9.85 -2.63 0.38
C GLY A 126 10.97 -1.86 1.08
N LYS A 127 11.17 -0.59 0.75
CA LYS A 127 12.19 0.24 1.41
C LYS A 127 11.80 0.57 2.85
N SER A 128 12.80 0.60 3.73
CA SER A 128 12.61 1.01 5.12
C SER A 128 12.27 2.50 5.21
N PRO A 129 11.56 2.96 6.26
CA PRO A 129 11.31 4.39 6.48
C PRO A 129 12.60 5.22 6.48
N GLN A 130 13.70 4.67 6.99
CA GLN A 130 15.01 5.31 6.99
C GLN A 130 15.57 5.50 5.58
N ASP A 131 15.46 4.49 4.71
CA ASP A 131 15.87 4.60 3.31
C ASP A 131 15.02 5.61 2.54
N ILE A 132 13.71 5.63 2.83
CA ILE A 132 12.77 6.60 2.23
C ILE A 132 13.16 8.02 2.67
N LYS A 133 13.41 8.22 3.96
CA LYS A 133 13.87 9.50 4.49
C LYS A 133 15.18 9.93 3.81
N ALA A 134 16.17 9.04 3.72
CA ALA A 134 17.45 9.37 3.07
C ALA A 134 17.27 9.75 1.60
N TYR A 135 16.36 9.10 0.87
CA TYR A 135 16.00 9.49 -0.49
C TYR A 135 15.36 10.88 -0.51
N VAL A 136 14.41 11.15 0.38
CA VAL A 136 13.71 12.45 0.46
C VAL A 136 14.68 13.57 0.82
N ASP A 137 15.52 13.39 1.82
CA ASP A 137 16.56 14.34 2.22
C ASP A 137 17.45 14.69 1.01
N LYS A 138 17.92 13.67 0.27
CA LYS A 138 18.78 13.86 -0.90
C LYS A 138 18.08 14.59 -2.05
N THR A 139 16.81 14.29 -2.29
CA THR A 139 16.06 14.82 -3.46
C THR A 139 15.49 16.22 -3.20
N TYR A 140 15.02 16.48 -1.98
CA TYR A 140 14.18 17.65 -1.67
C TYR A 140 14.86 18.72 -0.80
N SER A 141 15.98 18.45 -0.12
CA SER A 141 16.68 19.45 0.73
C SER A 141 17.13 20.71 -0.02
N ARG A 142 17.25 20.65 -1.34
CA ARG A 142 17.52 21.84 -2.17
C ARG A 142 16.41 22.90 -2.14
N PHE A 143 15.19 22.55 -1.72
CA PHE A 143 14.04 23.45 -1.70
C PHE A 143 13.93 24.25 -0.39
N GLY A 144 14.56 23.80 0.68
CA GLY A 144 14.49 24.47 1.98
C GLY A 144 15.09 23.65 3.12
N PRO A 145 15.06 24.15 4.36
CA PRO A 145 15.41 23.38 5.54
C PRO A 145 14.35 22.30 5.83
N THR A 146 14.75 21.26 6.58
CA THR A 146 13.82 20.25 7.10
C THR A 146 12.80 20.87 8.06
N ASN A 147 11.56 20.38 8.02
CA ASN A 147 10.55 20.72 9.02
C ASN A 147 10.54 19.76 10.23
N MET A 148 11.30 18.67 10.19
CA MET A 148 11.49 17.81 11.36
C MET A 148 12.44 18.45 12.38
N PRO A 149 12.14 18.34 13.68
CA PRO A 149 12.96 18.87 14.77
C PRO A 149 14.28 18.12 14.99
#